data_AF-A0A6I4ST75-F1
#
_entry.id   AF-A0A6I4ST75-F1
#
_cell.length_a   1.000
_cell.length_b   1.000
_cell.length_c   1.000
_cell.angle_alpha   90.00
_cell.angle_beta   90.00
_cell.angle_gamma   90.00
#
_symmetry.space_group_name_H-M   'P 1'
#
loop_
_entity.id
_entity.type
_entity.pdbx_description
1 polymer ?
#
loop_
_entity_poly.entity_id
_entity_poly.type
_entity_poly.pdbx_seq_one_letter_code
_entity_poly.pdbx_strand_id
1 'polypeptide(L)'
;MKQMVLFAALAAIAIPALPAQAKEGDENTVNAKVVERDSKGKATKVEVNGKVYAVCSGTVQDECINPRQAGLNFGNEPLDHWPGKPASEGGK
;
A
#
# COMPACT_ATOMS: atom_id res chain seq x y z
N MET A 1 33.11 -4.81 -68.73
CA MET A 1 32.77 -3.68 -67.85
C MET A 1 32.40 -4.31 -66.51
N LYS A 2 33.30 -4.56 -65.54
CA LYS A 2 34.18 -3.63 -64.78
C LYS A 2 33.29 -2.54 -64.18
N GLN A 3 32.77 -2.66 -62.97
CA GLN A 3 33.35 -2.33 -61.64
C GLN A 3 32.13 -1.91 -60.80
N MET A 4 32.06 -1.83 -59.48
CA MET A 4 32.88 -2.15 -58.31
C MET A 4 31.88 -1.98 -57.15
N VAL A 5 32.00 -2.83 -56.13
CA VAL A 5 32.00 -2.50 -54.68
C VAL A 5 31.10 -1.34 -54.23
N LEU A 6 30.18 -1.60 -53.29
CA LEU A 6 30.26 -0.99 -51.95
C LEU A 6 29.38 -1.77 -50.95
N PHE A 7 30.05 -2.44 -50.02
CA PHE A 7 29.46 -3.01 -48.81
C PHE A 7 29.09 -1.85 -47.87
N ALA A 8 27.80 -1.65 -47.60
CA ALA A 8 27.35 -0.84 -46.47
C ALA A 8 27.08 -1.78 -45.29
N ALA A 9 28.05 -1.93 -44.41
CA ALA A 9 27.88 -2.62 -43.14
C ALA A 9 27.06 -1.72 -42.19
N LEU A 10 25.76 -1.99 -42.05
CA LEU A 10 24.99 -1.53 -40.89
C LEU A 10 25.30 -2.45 -39.70
N ALA A 11 26.17 -2.00 -38.80
CA ALA A 11 26.30 -2.60 -37.48
C ALA A 11 25.07 -2.21 -36.64
N ALA A 12 24.06 -3.07 -36.61
CA ALA A 12 22.95 -2.97 -35.66
C ALA A 12 23.49 -3.33 -34.26
N ILE A 13 23.80 -2.31 -33.46
CA ILE A 13 24.10 -2.50 -32.04
C ILE A 13 22.79 -2.82 -31.34
N ALA A 14 22.52 -4.11 -31.12
CA ALA A 14 21.42 -4.56 -30.29
C ALA A 14 21.72 -4.17 -28.84
N ILE A 15 21.01 -3.18 -28.31
CA ILE A 15 21.02 -2.86 -26.88
C ILE A 15 20.21 -3.97 -26.20
N PRO A 16 20.82 -4.84 -25.36
CA PRO A 16 20.05 -5.81 -24.61
C PRO A 16 19.13 -5.06 -23.65
N ALA A 17 17.82 -5.24 -23.80
CA ALA A 17 16.84 -4.79 -22.82
C ALA A 17 17.10 -5.54 -21.51
N LEU A 18 17.76 -4.88 -20.56
CA LEU A 18 17.80 -5.34 -19.18
C LEU A 18 16.36 -5.38 -18.66
N PRO A 19 15.90 -6.47 -18.02
CA PRO A 19 14.64 -6.44 -17.30
C PRO A 19 14.77 -5.36 -16.23
N ALA A 20 13.93 -4.33 -16.32
CA ALA A 20 13.74 -3.38 -15.24
C ALA A 20 13.27 -4.18 -14.02
N GLN A 21 14.18 -4.47 -13.10
CA GLN A 21 13.80 -4.94 -11.78
C GLN A 21 13.19 -3.75 -11.06
N ALA A 22 11.88 -3.56 -11.24
CA ALA A 22 11.07 -2.77 -10.34
C ALA A 22 11.14 -3.46 -8.97
N LYS A 23 12.13 -3.09 -8.16
CA LYS A 23 12.03 -3.29 -6.72
C LYS A 23 11.03 -2.26 -6.22
N GLU A 24 9.75 -2.62 -6.29
CA GLU A 24 8.67 -1.93 -5.57
C GLU A 24 8.79 -2.30 -4.09
N GLY A 25 9.90 -1.88 -3.47
CA GLY A 25 9.93 -1.66 -2.04
C GLY A 25 9.45 -0.24 -1.82
N ASP A 26 8.13 -0.06 -1.77
CA ASP A 26 7.56 1.22 -1.38
C ASP A 26 7.94 1.45 0.09
N GLU A 27 8.90 2.35 0.31
CA GLU A 27 9.42 2.75 1.62
C GLU A 27 8.33 3.38 2.52
N ASN A 28 7.13 3.60 1.98
CA ASN A 28 6.00 4.23 2.65
C ASN A 28 4.85 3.25 2.99
N THR A 29 4.97 1.97 2.63
CA THR A 29 3.93 0.97 2.91
C THR A 29 4.22 0.32 4.24
N VAL A 30 3.55 0.81 5.28
CA VAL A 30 3.61 0.25 6.62
C VAL A 30 2.91 -1.11 6.63
N ASN A 31 3.66 -2.17 6.34
CA ASN A 31 3.17 -3.55 6.40
C ASN A 31 3.11 -3.99 7.87
N ALA A 32 1.98 -3.73 8.53
CA ALA A 32 1.81 -4.10 9.93
C ALA A 32 1.63 -5.62 10.09
N LYS A 33 2.31 -6.20 11.08
CA LYS A 33 2.17 -7.62 11.41
C LYS A 33 1.02 -7.81 12.38
N VAL A 34 0.00 -8.59 12.01
CA VAL A 34 -1.11 -8.91 12.91
C VAL A 34 -0.62 -9.77 14.07
N VAL A 35 -0.80 -9.30 15.30
CA VAL A 35 -0.39 -10.01 16.53
C VAL A 35 -1.57 -10.52 17.35
N GLU A 36 -2.77 -9.98 17.13
CA GLU A 36 -3.98 -10.43 17.79
C GLU A 36 -5.19 -10.33 16.84
N ARG A 37 -6.10 -11.31 16.94
CA ARG A 37 -7.38 -11.33 16.24
C ARG A 37 -8.50 -11.64 17.23
N ASP A 38 -9.68 -11.09 16.98
CA ASP A 38 -10.89 -11.43 17.73
C ASP A 38 -11.46 -12.81 17.34
N SER A 39 -12.55 -13.21 17.99
CA SER A 39 -13.26 -14.46 17.71
C SER A 39 -13.88 -14.54 16.31
N LYS A 40 -13.95 -13.42 15.58
CA LYS A 40 -14.43 -13.32 14.20
C LYS A 40 -13.28 -13.28 13.18
N GLY A 41 -12.03 -13.41 13.65
CA GLY A 41 -10.84 -13.38 12.80
C GLY A 41 -10.40 -11.97 12.36
N LYS A 42 -10.99 -10.91 12.90
CA LYS A 42 -10.60 -9.52 12.61
C LYS A 42 -9.39 -9.14 13.46
N ALA A 43 -8.40 -8.49 12.86
CA ALA A 43 -7.22 -8.02 13.59
C ALA A 43 -7.60 -6.94 14.63
N THR A 44 -7.19 -7.16 15.88
CA THR A 44 -7.42 -6.23 17.00
C THR A 44 -6.14 -5.51 17.44
N LYS A 45 -4.98 -6.12 17.21
CA LYS A 45 -3.67 -5.51 17.43
C LYS A 45 -2.71 -5.85 16.30
N VAL A 46 -1.88 -4.88 15.96
CA VAL A 46 -0.81 -5.02 14.97
C VAL A 46 0.50 -4.50 15.52
N GLU A 47 1.59 -5.06 15.05
CA GLU A 47 2.94 -4.61 15.31
C GLU A 47 3.44 -3.81 14.11
N VAL A 48 3.89 -2.59 14.37
CA VAL A 48 4.46 -1.67 13.39
C VAL A 48 5.80 -1.19 13.93
N ASN A 49 6.88 -1.44 13.18
CA ASN A 49 8.25 -1.03 13.56
C ASN A 49 8.63 -1.45 15.00
N GLY A 50 8.25 -2.67 15.40
CA GLY A 50 8.54 -3.21 16.74
C GLY A 50 7.66 -2.69 17.87
N LYS A 51 6.67 -1.83 17.59
CA LYS A 51 5.69 -1.36 18.57
C LYS A 51 4.30 -1.91 18.26
N VAL A 52 3.62 -2.37 19.31
CA VAL A 52 2.24 -2.89 19.22
C VAL A 52 1.24 -1.74 19.36
N TYR A 53 0.28 -1.71 18.44
CA TYR A 53 -0.83 -0.77 18.41
C TYR A 53 -2.16 -1.52 18.37
N ALA A 54 -3.17 -0.99 19.06
CA ALA A 54 -4.54 -1.42 18.85
C ALA A 54 -5.03 -0.95 17.48
N VAL A 55 -5.87 -1.75 16.83
CA VAL A 55 -6.52 -1.37 15.56
C VAL A 55 -7.79 -0.57 15.88
N CYS A 56 -7.98 0.56 15.21
CA CYS A 56 -9.17 1.38 15.43
C CYS A 56 -10.46 0.61 15.11
N SER A 57 -11.48 0.81 15.95
CA SER A 57 -12.77 0.15 15.87
C SER A 57 -13.88 1.05 16.43
N GLY A 58 -15.14 0.62 16.36
CA GLY A 58 -16.26 1.40 16.91
C GLY A 58 -16.11 1.72 18.41
N THR A 59 -15.39 0.88 19.17
CA THR A 59 -15.17 1.02 20.61
C THR A 59 -13.79 1.57 20.99
N VAL A 60 -12.87 1.68 20.03
CA VAL A 60 -11.49 2.16 20.24
C VAL A 60 -11.18 3.18 19.15
N GLN A 61 -11.24 4.46 19.53
CA GLN A 61 -11.12 5.59 18.60
C GLN A 61 -9.83 6.39 18.81
N ASP A 62 -9.29 6.39 20.03
CA ASP A 62 -8.06 7.07 20.40
C ASP A 62 -6.88 6.08 20.49
N GLU A 63 -5.67 6.61 20.29
CA GLU A 63 -4.40 5.89 20.44
C GLU A 63 -4.30 4.56 19.64
N CYS A 64 -5.06 4.47 18.55
CA CYS A 64 -5.15 3.30 17.69
C CYS A 64 -4.58 3.60 16.29
N ILE A 65 -4.19 2.55 15.57
CA ILE A 65 -3.81 2.66 14.16
C ILE A 65 -5.02 2.40 13.27
N ASN A 66 -5.21 3.27 12.27
CA ASN A 66 -6.27 3.05 11.28
C ASN A 66 -5.99 1.74 10.53
N PRO A 67 -6.99 0.85 10.35
CA PRO A 67 -6.81 -0.39 9.62
C PRO A 67 -6.12 -0.24 8.27
N ARG A 68 -6.38 0.85 7.53
CA ARG A 68 -5.75 1.11 6.22
C ARG A 68 -4.29 1.50 6.31
N GLN A 69 -3.94 2.30 7.32
CA GLN A 69 -2.54 2.63 7.60
C GLN A 69 -1.75 1.39 8.02
N ALA A 70 -2.43 0.40 8.62
CA ALA A 70 -1.83 -0.89 8.96
C ALA A 70 -1.77 -1.88 7.79
N GLY A 71 -2.18 -1.50 6.58
CA GLY A 71 -2.23 -2.41 5.41
C GLY A 71 -3.35 -3.46 5.49
N LEU A 72 -4.35 -3.26 6.36
CA LEU A 72 -5.48 -4.18 6.49
C LEU A 72 -6.58 -3.84 5.47
N ASN A 73 -7.30 -4.86 5.02
CA ASN A 73 -8.35 -4.75 3.99
C ASN A 73 -9.74 -4.39 4.54
N PHE A 74 -9.82 -3.68 5.66
CA PHE A 74 -11.07 -3.23 6.27
C PHE A 74 -10.96 -1.78 6.78
N GLY A 75 -12.04 -1.22 7.33
CA GLY A 75 -12.10 0.20 7.72
C GLY A 75 -12.32 1.13 6.53
N ASN A 76 -13.02 0.60 5.52
CA ASN A 76 -13.30 1.27 4.25
C ASN A 76 -14.61 1.99 4.16
N GLU A 77 -15.45 1.86 5.19
CA GLU A 77 -16.74 2.51 5.20
C GLU A 77 -16.47 4.01 4.99
N PRO A 78 -16.86 4.58 3.84
CA PRO A 78 -16.94 6.01 3.75
C PRO A 78 -17.91 6.47 4.85
N LEU A 79 -17.75 7.72 5.31
CA LEU A 79 -18.84 8.35 6.04
C LEU A 79 -19.95 8.59 5.01
N ASP A 80 -20.74 7.56 4.72
CA ASP A 80 -21.82 7.58 3.73
C ASP A 80 -22.87 8.66 4.03
N HIS A 81 -22.86 9.16 5.27
CA HIS A 81 -23.71 10.23 5.75
C HIS A 81 -22.95 11.16 6.69
N TRP A 82 -22.79 12.42 6.28
CA TRP A 82 -22.46 13.52 7.19
C TRP A 82 -23.77 14.14 7.69
N PRO A 83 -24.05 14.15 9.01
CA PRO A 83 -25.33 14.63 9.57
C PRO A 83 -25.53 16.16 9.48
N GLY A 84 -24.68 16.86 8.72
CA GLY A 84 -24.71 18.31 8.58
C GLY A 84 -24.20 19.07 9.81
N LYS A 85 -23.69 18.37 10.83
CA LYS A 85 -23.19 18.92 12.08
C LYS A 85 -21.89 18.23 12.50
N PRO A 86 -20.98 18.94 13.18
CA PRO A 86 -19.76 18.32 13.70
C PRO A 86 -20.09 17.19 14.67
N ALA A 87 -19.19 16.20 14.77
CA ALA A 87 -19.37 15.04 15.66
C ALA A 87 -19.63 15.42 17.13
N SER A 88 -19.10 16.57 17.57
CA SER A 88 -19.36 17.16 18.90
C SER A 88 -20.83 17.52 19.15
N GLU A 89 -21.67 17.59 18.12
CA GLU A 89 -23.09 17.94 18.20
C GLU A 89 -24.02 16.75 17.85
N GLY A 90 -23.47 15.62 17.41
CA GLY A 90 -24.22 14.49 16.84
C GLY A 90 -24.59 13.36 17.80
N GLY A 91 -24.32 13.49 19.10
CA GLY A 91 -24.61 12.47 20.11
C GLY A 91 -25.74 12.89 21.06
N LYS A 92 -26.97 12.45 20.78
CA LYS A 92 -28.04 12.29 21.77
C LYS A 92 -28.79 11.00 21.50
#